data_AF-A0A9C7EQM0-F1
#
_entry.id   AF-A0A9C7EQM0-F1
#
_cell.length_a   1.000
_cell.length_b   1.000
_cell.length_c   1.000
_cell.angle_alpha   90.00
_cell.angle_beta   90.00
_cell.angle_gamma   90.00
#
_symmetry.space_group_name_H-M   'P 1'
#
loop_
_entity.id
_entity.type
_entity.pdbx_description
1 polymer ?
#
loop_
_entity_poly.entity_id
_entity_poly.type
_entity_poly.pdbx_seq_one_letter_code
_entity_poly.pdbx_strand_id
1 'polypeptide(L)'
;MPDEKQGGEGGGNNQMVRHDRDLGGVGSWVSHIVRFVVAALVLMLVGYVVPGFSRLTFGTALLAAIVIALFGYVIEAIGGRQISPYGHGIVGFIVSAIVIYAAQFVVPGLRVTILGALLGAFVIGIVDMFIPTKVR
;
A
#
# COMPACT_ATOMS: atom_id res chain seq x y z
N MET A 1 13.04 -42.50 64.15
CA MET A 1 13.86 -41.29 63.99
C MET A 1 12.98 -40.26 63.28
N PRO A 2 12.58 -39.13 63.91
CA PRO A 2 11.84 -38.06 63.23
C PRO A 2 12.81 -37.02 62.67
N ASP A 3 12.68 -36.67 61.39
CA ASP A 3 13.46 -35.63 60.73
C ASP A 3 12.83 -34.25 60.97
N GLU A 4 13.44 -33.52 61.88
CA GLU A 4 13.14 -32.13 62.21
C GLU A 4 14.10 -31.23 61.40
N LYS A 5 13.56 -30.58 60.37
CA LYS A 5 14.22 -29.47 59.65
C LYS A 5 13.18 -28.38 59.38
N GLN A 6 12.84 -27.64 60.43
CA GLN A 6 12.50 -26.22 60.29
C GLN A 6 13.80 -25.43 60.17
N GLY A 7 13.80 -24.42 59.30
CA GLY A 7 14.84 -23.38 59.28
C GLY A 7 15.18 -22.93 57.87
N GLY A 8 14.58 -21.81 57.44
CA GLY A 8 14.95 -21.15 56.20
C GLY A 8 14.00 -20.06 55.74
N GLU A 9 13.56 -19.18 56.63
CA GLU A 9 13.03 -17.87 56.22
C GLU A 9 14.17 -17.08 55.56
N GLY A 10 14.02 -16.79 54.27
CA GLY A 10 14.97 -15.96 53.53
C GLY A 10 14.42 -15.62 52.15
N GLY A 11 14.00 -14.38 51.96
CA GLY A 11 13.78 -13.82 50.62
C GLY A 11 12.47 -13.12 50.35
N GLY A 12 11.83 -12.52 51.36
CA GLY A 12 11.07 -11.30 51.09
C GLY A 12 12.05 -10.22 50.69
N ASN A 13 12.23 -10.00 49.37
CA ASN A 13 12.74 -8.79 48.73
C ASN A 13 13.11 -9.11 47.28
N ASN A 14 12.16 -8.95 46.36
CA ASN A 14 12.36 -8.27 45.08
C ASN A 14 11.08 -8.29 44.24
N GLN A 15 10.01 -7.76 44.83
CA GLN A 15 9.06 -6.96 44.07
C GLN A 15 9.78 -5.70 43.56
N MET A 16 10.72 -5.80 42.62
CA MET A 16 11.40 -4.63 42.05
C MET A 16 12.16 -4.86 40.75
N VAL A 17 11.71 -5.77 39.88
CA VAL A 17 11.86 -5.53 38.43
C VAL A 17 10.53 -4.96 37.96
N ARG A 18 10.33 -3.71 38.38
CA ARG A 18 9.24 -2.85 37.96
C ARG A 18 9.30 -2.71 36.45
N HIS A 19 8.13 -2.81 35.82
CA HIS A 19 7.61 -1.91 34.79
C HIS A 19 8.62 -0.95 34.13
N ASP A 20 9.61 -1.49 33.44
CA ASP A 20 10.50 -0.71 32.57
C ASP A 20 10.44 -1.35 31.18
N ARG A 21 9.55 -0.79 30.35
CA ARG A 21 9.69 -0.54 28.89
C ARG A 21 8.33 -0.27 28.20
N ASP A 22 7.44 0.44 28.88
CA ASP A 22 6.37 1.19 28.23
C ASP A 22 6.91 2.45 27.55
N LEU A 23 7.81 2.26 26.57
CA LEU A 23 8.24 3.25 25.58
C LEU A 23 7.98 2.74 24.14
N GLY A 24 7.23 1.63 24.00
CA GLY A 24 6.89 1.03 22.70
C GLY A 24 5.70 1.67 21.98
N GLY A 25 5.05 2.67 22.59
CA GLY A 25 3.77 3.20 22.14
C GLY A 25 3.81 4.52 21.36
N VAL A 26 4.96 5.16 21.20
CA VAL A 26 5.02 6.51 20.57
C VAL A 26 5.69 6.48 19.19
N GLY A 27 6.73 5.66 19.02
CA GLY A 27 7.47 5.58 17.74
C GLY A 27 6.69 4.97 16.57
N SER A 28 5.82 3.99 16.82
CA SER A 28 5.06 3.31 15.75
C SER A 28 3.92 4.16 15.20
N TRP A 29 3.21 4.89 16.07
CA TRP A 29 2.09 5.73 15.70
C TRP A 29 2.54 7.01 15.00
N VAL A 30 3.66 7.60 15.45
CA VAL A 30 4.30 8.73 14.76
C VAL A 30 4.73 8.32 13.35
N SER A 31 5.31 7.13 13.17
CA SER A 31 5.64 6.61 11.83
C SER A 31 4.42 6.45 10.92
N HIS A 32 3.29 5.98 11.44
CA HIS A 32 2.05 5.85 10.66
C HIS A 32 1.46 7.21 10.26
N ILE A 33 1.47 8.18 11.17
CA ILE A 33 0.97 9.54 10.91
C ILE A 33 1.85 10.25 9.87
N VAL A 34 3.18 10.16 10.01
CA VAL A 34 4.11 10.73 9.04
C VAL A 34 3.91 10.09 7.66
N ARG A 35 3.76 8.76 7.59
CA ARG A 35 3.48 8.06 6.32
C ARG A 35 2.15 8.48 5.69
N PHE A 36 1.11 8.69 6.49
CA PHE A 36 -0.20 9.20 6.03
C PHE A 36 -0.11 10.62 5.48
N VAL A 37 0.56 11.53 6.21
CA VAL A 37 0.73 12.94 5.79
C VAL A 37 1.58 13.02 4.52
N VAL A 38 2.67 12.25 4.43
CA VAL A 38 3.50 12.18 3.22
C VAL A 38 2.69 11.62 2.04
N ALA A 39 1.91 10.55 2.22
CA ALA A 39 1.04 10.02 1.17
C ALA A 39 -0.02 11.03 0.72
N ALA A 40 -0.66 11.74 1.66
CA ALA A 40 -1.66 12.77 1.35
C ALA A 40 -1.07 13.97 0.59
N LEU A 41 0.11 14.45 1.00
CA LEU A 41 0.83 15.54 0.32
C LEU A 41 1.27 15.11 -1.08
N VAL A 42 1.76 13.89 -1.23
CA VAL A 42 2.12 13.31 -2.53
C VAL A 42 0.89 13.20 -3.43
N LEU A 43 -0.25 12.68 -2.93
CA LEU A 43 -1.50 12.61 -3.68
C LEU A 43 -2.04 13.99 -4.07
N MET A 44 -1.96 14.97 -3.17
CA MET A 44 -2.38 16.35 -3.43
C MET A 44 -1.49 17.01 -4.50
N LEU A 45 -0.17 16.81 -4.42
CA LEU A 45 0.78 17.29 -5.41
C LEU A 45 0.54 16.62 -6.77
N VAL A 46 0.29 15.31 -6.79
CA VAL A 46 -0.05 14.57 -8.01
C VAL A 46 -1.36 15.11 -8.62
N GLY A 47 -2.40 15.32 -7.82
CA GLY A 47 -3.67 15.89 -8.29
C GLY A 47 -3.54 17.30 -8.88
N TYR A 48 -2.56 18.07 -8.42
CA TYR A 48 -2.26 19.41 -8.93
C TYR A 48 -1.33 19.42 -10.15
N VAL A 49 -0.44 18.43 -10.24
CA VAL A 49 0.60 18.36 -11.28
C VAL A 49 0.17 17.54 -12.49
N VAL A 50 -0.76 16.58 -12.37
CA VAL A 50 -1.20 15.72 -13.49
C VAL A 50 -2.09 16.50 -14.48
N PRO A 51 -1.56 16.91 -15.65
CA PRO A 51 -2.34 17.57 -16.69
C PRO A 51 -2.80 16.49 -17.68
N GLY A 52 -4.12 16.29 -17.80
CA GLY A 52 -4.69 15.29 -18.71
C GLY A 52 -6.03 14.72 -18.26
N PHE A 53 -6.29 14.69 -16.95
CA PHE A 53 -7.58 14.25 -16.40
C PHE A 53 -8.67 15.34 -16.50
N SER A 54 -8.32 16.55 -16.94
CA SER A 54 -9.17 17.75 -16.96
C SER A 54 -10.39 17.70 -17.90
N ARG A 55 -10.59 16.60 -18.64
CA ARG A 55 -11.79 16.37 -19.49
C ARG A 55 -12.60 15.12 -19.09
N LEU A 56 -12.30 14.53 -17.94
CA LEU A 56 -13.01 13.36 -17.47
C LEU A 56 -14.35 13.75 -16.84
N THR A 57 -15.43 13.46 -17.56
CA THR A 57 -16.78 13.42 -17.00
C THR A 57 -16.93 12.13 -16.18
N PHE A 58 -17.84 12.11 -15.19
CA PHE A 58 -18.08 10.93 -14.35
C PHE A 58 -18.28 9.63 -15.18
N GLY A 59 -19.05 9.71 -16.27
CA GLY A 59 -19.30 8.56 -17.14
C GLY A 59 -18.06 8.04 -17.89
N THR A 60 -17.18 8.92 -18.37
CA THR A 60 -15.93 8.51 -19.02
C THR A 60 -14.93 7.97 -18.01
N ALA A 61 -14.91 8.48 -16.78
CA ALA A 61 -14.11 7.93 -15.69
C ALA A 61 -14.57 6.51 -15.29
N LEU A 62 -15.88 6.27 -15.22
CA LEU A 62 -16.43 4.94 -14.92
C LEU A 62 -16.07 3.93 -16.01
N LEU A 63 -16.23 4.30 -17.28
CA LEU A 63 -15.85 3.45 -18.41
C LEU A 63 -14.33 3.17 -18.42
N ALA A 64 -13.51 4.19 -18.13
CA ALA A 64 -12.06 4.04 -18.01
C ALA A 64 -11.67 3.05 -16.92
N ALA A 65 -12.32 3.11 -15.74
CA ALA A 65 -12.05 2.19 -14.65
C ALA A 65 -12.36 0.73 -15.04
N ILE A 66 -13.48 0.49 -15.71
CA ILE A 66 -13.86 -0.83 -16.21
C ILE A 66 -12.82 -1.35 -17.21
N VAL A 67 -12.39 -0.51 -18.15
CA VAL A 67 -11.39 -0.86 -19.17
C VAL A 67 -10.04 -1.17 -18.54
N ILE A 68 -9.58 -0.36 -17.58
CA ILE A 68 -8.33 -0.59 -16.84
C ILE A 68 -8.38 -1.92 -16.08
N ALA A 69 -9.50 -2.21 -15.40
CA ALA A 69 -9.69 -3.47 -14.69
C ALA A 69 -9.70 -4.68 -15.65
N LEU A 70 -10.35 -4.55 -16.80
CA LEU A 70 -10.38 -5.59 -17.83
C LEU A 70 -8.97 -5.87 -18.39
N PHE A 71 -8.21 -4.81 -18.71
CA PHE A 71 -6.83 -4.97 -19.16
C PHE A 71 -5.93 -5.59 -18.08
N GLY A 72 -6.07 -5.16 -16.82
CA GLY A 72 -5.35 -5.76 -15.69
C GLY A 72 -5.61 -7.26 -15.59
N TYR A 73 -6.89 -7.65 -15.66
CA TYR A 73 -7.29 -9.06 -15.65
C TYR A 73 -6.72 -9.85 -16.83
N VAL A 74 -6.77 -9.29 -18.05
CA VAL A 74 -6.20 -9.95 -19.24
C VAL A 74 -4.70 -10.14 -19.08
N ILE A 75 -3.97 -9.13 -18.61
CA ILE A 75 -2.50 -9.23 -18.41
C ILE A 75 -2.17 -10.28 -17.35
N GLU A 76 -2.93 -10.33 -16.25
CA GLU A 76 -2.78 -11.35 -15.22
C GLU A 76 -3.06 -12.75 -15.76
N ALA A 77 -4.12 -12.90 -16.56
CA ALA A 77 -4.50 -14.17 -17.17
C ALA A 77 -3.43 -14.70 -18.13
N ILE A 78 -2.75 -13.83 -18.89
CA ILE A 78 -1.68 -14.22 -19.83
C ILE A 78 -0.36 -14.47 -19.09
N GLY A 79 -0.05 -13.68 -18.05
CA GLY A 79 1.21 -13.76 -17.30
C GLY A 79 1.36 -15.05 -16.48
N GLY A 80 0.25 -15.72 -16.15
CA GLY A 80 0.24 -16.99 -15.43
C GLY A 80 0.73 -16.87 -13.97
N ARG A 81 0.63 -17.96 -13.19
CA ARG A 81 0.97 -18.04 -11.75
C ARG A 81 2.46 -17.80 -11.39
N GLN A 82 3.26 -17.33 -12.33
CA GLN A 82 4.71 -17.19 -12.22
C GLN A 82 5.20 -15.74 -12.24
N ILE A 83 4.28 -14.77 -12.14
CA ILE A 83 4.62 -13.42 -11.71
C ILE A 83 4.92 -13.48 -10.21
N SER A 84 6.20 -13.65 -9.88
CA SER A 84 6.67 -13.75 -8.49
C SER A 84 6.16 -12.58 -7.63
N PRO A 85 5.61 -12.84 -6.42
CA PRO A 85 5.21 -11.86 -5.40
C PRO A 85 6.26 -10.79 -5.04
N TYR A 86 7.49 -10.97 -5.50
CA TYR A 86 8.67 -10.16 -5.14
C TYR A 86 9.04 -9.08 -6.17
N GLY A 87 8.34 -9.00 -7.33
CA GLY A 87 8.60 -7.98 -8.38
C GLY A 87 7.78 -6.68 -8.27
N HIS A 88 7.04 -6.48 -7.17
CA HIS A 88 5.78 -5.73 -7.13
C HIS A 88 5.87 -4.19 -7.27
N GLY A 89 7.05 -3.60 -7.16
CA GLY A 89 7.20 -2.15 -7.34
C GLY A 89 7.24 -1.76 -8.82
N ILE A 90 8.38 -2.02 -9.45
CA ILE A 90 8.71 -1.45 -10.76
C ILE A 90 7.98 -2.16 -11.90
N VAL A 91 7.86 -3.48 -11.85
CA VAL A 91 7.17 -4.24 -12.91
C VAL A 91 5.67 -3.92 -12.90
N GLY A 92 5.06 -3.92 -11.71
CA GLY A 92 3.66 -3.51 -11.54
C GLY A 92 3.42 -2.06 -11.97
N PHE A 93 4.33 -1.15 -11.60
CA PHE A 93 4.29 0.24 -12.04
C PHE A 93 4.31 0.39 -13.56
N ILE A 94 5.23 -0.29 -14.26
CA ILE A 94 5.33 -0.22 -15.72
C ILE A 94 4.08 -0.81 -16.38
N VAL A 95 3.61 -1.96 -15.89
CA VAL A 95 2.40 -2.61 -16.39
C VAL A 95 1.19 -1.69 -16.22
N SER A 96 0.98 -1.13 -15.03
CA SER A 96 -0.12 -0.19 -14.78
C SER A 96 -0.02 1.07 -15.64
N ALA A 97 1.19 1.60 -15.87
CA ALA A 97 1.38 2.75 -16.75
C ALA A 97 0.99 2.44 -18.19
N ILE A 98 1.38 1.26 -18.69
CA ILE A 98 0.99 0.79 -20.02
C ILE A 98 -0.53 0.62 -20.12
N VAL A 99 -1.16 0.02 -19.12
CA VAL A 99 -2.62 -0.19 -19.10
C VAL A 99 -3.38 1.13 -19.10
N ILE A 100 -3.00 2.07 -18.24
CA ILE A 100 -3.66 3.39 -18.14
C ILE A 100 -3.46 4.17 -19.46
N TYR A 101 -2.27 4.11 -20.04
CA TYR A 101 -2.01 4.72 -21.34
C TYR A 101 -2.81 4.05 -22.45
N ALA A 102 -2.94 2.72 -22.42
CA ALA A 102 -3.71 1.96 -23.42
C ALA A 102 -5.23 2.20 -23.32
N ALA A 103 -5.74 2.45 -22.11
CA ALA A 103 -7.17 2.71 -21.89
C ALA A 103 -7.70 3.90 -22.71
N GLN A 104 -6.84 4.86 -23.04
CA GLN A 104 -7.22 6.02 -23.88
C GLN A 104 -7.65 5.64 -25.30
N PHE A 105 -7.21 4.48 -25.81
CA PHE A 105 -7.60 3.99 -27.14
C PHE A 105 -8.98 3.33 -27.15
N VAL A 106 -9.44 2.86 -25.99
CA VAL A 106 -10.72 2.16 -25.85
C VAL A 106 -11.81 3.11 -25.35
N VAL A 107 -11.46 4.08 -24.51
CA VAL A 107 -12.43 4.99 -23.87
C VAL A 107 -12.53 6.30 -24.67
N PRO A 108 -13.67 6.56 -25.34
CA PRO A 108 -13.86 7.80 -26.08
C PRO A 108 -13.80 9.00 -25.13
N GLY A 109 -13.06 10.05 -25.53
CA GLY A 109 -12.91 11.27 -24.73
C GLY A 109 -11.89 11.18 -23.59
N LEU A 110 -11.29 10.01 -23.35
CA LEU A 110 -10.16 9.86 -22.44
C LEU A 110 -8.88 10.28 -23.16
N ARG A 111 -8.19 11.30 -22.63
CA ARG A 111 -6.84 11.67 -23.08
C ARG A 111 -5.87 11.50 -21.92
N VAL A 112 -4.92 10.59 -22.09
CA VAL A 112 -3.91 10.32 -21.07
C VAL A 112 -2.55 10.65 -21.66
N THR A 113 -1.86 11.61 -21.05
CA THR A 113 -0.47 11.91 -21.39
C THR A 113 0.45 10.84 -20.81
N ILE A 114 1.66 10.69 -21.36
CA ILE A 114 2.66 9.76 -20.81
C ILE A 114 2.91 10.06 -19.32
N LEU A 115 3.03 11.34 -18.96
CA LEU A 115 3.15 11.78 -17.57
C LEU A 115 1.91 11.41 -16.74
N GLY A 116 0.70 11.59 -17.27
CA GLY A 116 -0.53 11.21 -16.59
C GLY A 116 -0.66 9.70 -16.36
N ALA A 117 -0.20 8.88 -17.31
CA ALA A 117 -0.14 7.43 -17.17
C ALA A 117 0.85 7.00 -16.09
N LEU A 118 2.06 7.59 -16.08
CA LEU A 118 3.08 7.33 -15.07
C LEU A 118 2.60 7.73 -13.67
N LEU A 119 1.98 8.91 -13.55
CA LEU A 119 1.47 9.40 -12.27
C LEU A 119 0.25 8.58 -11.79
N GLY A 120 -0.64 8.18 -12.70
CA GLY A 120 -1.74 7.26 -12.37
C GLY A 120 -1.23 5.90 -11.90
N ALA A 121 -0.24 5.33 -12.58
CA ALA A 121 0.40 4.07 -12.18
C ALA A 121 1.13 4.18 -10.84
N PHE A 122 1.72 5.34 -10.55
CA PHE A 122 2.34 5.61 -9.26
C PHE A 122 1.32 5.57 -8.12
N VAL A 123 0.15 6.20 -8.33
CA VAL A 123 -0.95 6.16 -7.36
C VAL A 123 -1.46 4.73 -7.16
N ILE A 124 -1.68 3.96 -8.22
CA ILE A 124 -2.10 2.55 -8.11
C ILE A 124 -1.05 1.75 -7.32
N GLY A 125 0.23 1.87 -7.64
CA GLY A 125 1.29 1.16 -6.93
C GLY A 125 1.39 1.53 -5.44
N ILE A 126 1.13 2.79 -5.08
CA ILE A 126 1.02 3.20 -3.68
C ILE A 126 -0.21 2.56 -3.02
N VAL A 127 -1.38 2.63 -3.65
CA VAL A 127 -2.63 2.07 -3.12
C VAL A 127 -2.50 0.56 -2.88
N ASP A 128 -1.92 -0.17 -3.82
CA ASP A 128 -1.72 -1.63 -3.72
C ASP A 128 -0.73 -2.02 -2.61
N MET A 129 0.21 -1.14 -2.26
CA MET A 129 1.11 -1.36 -1.14
C MET A 129 0.40 -1.20 0.23
N PHE A 130 -0.61 -0.33 0.29
CA PHE A 130 -1.40 -0.08 1.50
C PHE A 130 -2.58 -1.03 1.65
N ILE A 131 -3.12 -1.52 0.54
CA ILE A 131 -4.14 -2.58 0.49
C ILE A 131 -3.41 -3.87 0.14
N PRO A 132 -2.85 -4.61 1.11
CA PRO A 132 -2.28 -5.91 0.82
C PRO A 132 -3.40 -6.81 0.31
N THR A 133 -3.52 -6.92 -1.01
CA THR A 133 -4.37 -7.88 -1.70
C THR A 133 -3.73 -9.26 -1.57
N LYS A 134 -3.71 -9.77 -0.35
CA LYS A 134 -3.65 -11.21 -0.11
C LYS A 134 -5.03 -11.77 -0.44
N VAL A 135 -5.37 -11.80 -1.71
CA VAL A 135 -6.36 -12.78 -2.17
C VAL A 135 -5.56 -14.06 -2.36
N ARG A 136 -5.94 -15.03 -1.55
CA ARG A 136 -5.18 -16.23 -1.19
C ARG A 136 -5.08 -17.23 -2.33
#